data_AF-A0A8J4FFD6-F1
#
_entry.id   AF-A0A8J4FFD6-F1
#
_cell.length_a   1.000
_cell.length_b   1.000
_cell.length_c   1.000
_cell.angle_alpha   90.00
_cell.angle_beta   90.00
_cell.angle_gamma   90.00
#
_symmetry.space_group_name_H-M   'P 1'
#
loop_
_entity.id
_entity.type
_entity.pdbx_description
1 polymer ?
#
loop_
_entity_poly.entity_id
_entity_poly.type
_entity_poly.pdbx_seq_one_letter_code
_entity_poly.pdbx_strand_id
1 'polypeptide(L)'
;MTIGSSSPIWQRFCAVAGITTEVFGINASAGIPRLQVVVIPGNPGSAEYFKPFMLSVHRQLQGHADVLAVTHAGHDPETNHGGQLWNLRQQIAHKIAFLREHVLLPGRPPVLLVGHSIGAAMMIKSNSVCAGRSADRGAVRSTRAAAVSPSAAAEAEAAEGGGGGGEGAGRAGAGGPTGGWRPQQVSVGTRGQPGSVP
;
A
#
# COMPACT_ATOMS: atom_id res chain seq x y z
N MET A 1 -27.99 -19.59 -17.78
CA MET A 1 -26.68 -19.31 -18.41
C MET A 1 -25.68 -19.03 -17.31
N THR A 2 -24.68 -19.89 -17.13
CA THR A 2 -23.70 -19.73 -16.03
C THR A 2 -22.55 -18.87 -16.52
N ILE A 3 -22.62 -17.57 -16.27
CA ILE A 3 -21.52 -16.66 -16.59
C ILE A 3 -20.38 -16.96 -15.61
N GLY A 4 -19.29 -17.54 -16.11
CA GLY A 4 -18.09 -17.78 -15.31
C GLY A 4 -17.47 -16.46 -14.89
N SER A 5 -17.74 -16.03 -13.66
CA SER A 5 -17.21 -14.77 -13.13
C SER A 5 -15.71 -14.89 -12.91
N SER A 6 -14.91 -14.34 -13.83
CA SER A 6 -13.54 -13.95 -13.52
C SER A 6 -13.54 -13.05 -12.27
N SER A 7 -12.56 -13.24 -11.39
CA SER A 7 -12.44 -12.40 -10.20
C SER A 7 -12.30 -10.93 -10.62
N PRO A 8 -13.04 -9.98 -10.04
CA PRO A 8 -12.85 -8.56 -10.31
C PRO A 8 -11.54 -8.03 -9.70
N ILE A 9 -10.84 -8.87 -8.92
CA ILE A 9 -9.48 -8.59 -8.44
C ILE A 9 -8.48 -8.96 -9.55
N TRP A 10 -7.76 -7.96 -10.05
CA TRP A 10 -6.53 -8.17 -10.82
C TRP A 10 -5.32 -8.30 -9.89
N GLN A 11 -4.28 -8.99 -10.37
CA GLN A 11 -2.94 -9.06 -9.78
C GLN A 11 -1.96 -8.43 -10.76
N ARG A 12 -1.01 -7.64 -10.26
CA ARG A 12 0.06 -7.02 -11.06
C ARG A 12 1.35 -6.95 -10.25
N PHE A 13 2.46 -7.08 -10.95
CA PHE A 13 3.77 -6.75 -10.41
C PHE A 13 4.18 -5.38 -10.96
N CYS A 14 4.59 -4.45 -10.10
CA CYS A 14 5.10 -3.15 -10.50
C CYS A 14 6.42 -2.82 -9.77
N ALA A 15 7.24 -1.97 -10.37
CA ALA A 15 8.41 -1.42 -9.69
C ALA A 15 7.97 -0.32 -8.72
N VAL A 16 8.50 -0.37 -7.49
CA VAL A 16 8.32 0.64 -6.45
C VAL A 16 9.70 1.05 -5.94
N ALA A 17 10.15 2.27 -6.24
CA ALA A 17 11.54 2.69 -6.04
C ALA A 17 12.58 1.67 -6.60
N GLY A 18 12.27 1.04 -7.73
CA GLY A 18 13.09 -0.01 -8.37
C GLY A 18 12.83 -1.44 -7.87
N ILE A 19 12.04 -1.62 -6.80
CA ILE A 19 11.73 -2.91 -6.19
C ILE A 19 10.49 -3.50 -6.85
N THR A 20 10.62 -4.60 -7.60
CA THR A 20 9.46 -5.36 -8.10
C THR A 20 8.60 -5.80 -6.92
N THR A 21 7.31 -5.50 -6.99
CA THR A 21 6.35 -5.59 -5.87
C THR A 21 5.00 -6.08 -6.38
N GLU A 22 4.42 -7.07 -5.69
CA GLU A 22 3.05 -7.52 -5.95
C GLU A 22 2.00 -6.51 -5.44
N VAL A 23 1.01 -6.23 -6.29
CA VAL A 23 -0.16 -5.42 -6.00
C VAL A 23 -1.42 -6.14 -6.50
N PHE A 24 -2.40 -6.32 -5.63
CA PHE A 24 -3.77 -6.66 -6.02
C PHE A 24 -4.61 -5.40 -6.16
N GLY A 25 -5.60 -5.42 -7.05
CA GLY A 25 -6.53 -4.31 -7.17
C GLY A 25 -7.89 -4.66 -7.75
N ILE A 26 -8.89 -3.85 -7.42
CA ILE A 26 -10.22 -3.80 -8.04
C ILE A 26 -10.40 -2.36 -8.54
N ASN A 27 -10.76 -2.19 -9.81
CA ASN A 27 -11.08 -0.87 -10.36
C ASN A 27 -12.52 -0.50 -10.02
N ALA A 28 -12.82 0.79 -9.81
CA ALA A 28 -14.21 1.25 -9.67
C ALA A 28 -15.07 0.81 -10.88
N SER A 29 -16.18 0.11 -10.61
CA SER A 29 -17.12 -0.35 -11.64
C SER A 29 -18.28 0.62 -11.91
N ALA A 30 -18.50 1.61 -11.03
CA ALA A 30 -19.63 2.54 -11.07
C ALA A 30 -19.23 3.93 -11.63
N GLY A 31 -18.43 3.94 -12.69
CA GLY A 31 -17.95 5.16 -13.36
C GLY A 31 -16.59 5.64 -12.85
N ILE A 32 -16.34 6.96 -12.93
CA ILE A 32 -15.09 7.58 -12.47
C ILE A 32 -14.93 7.32 -10.95
N PRO A 33 -13.78 6.79 -10.47
CA PRO A 33 -13.57 6.54 -9.06
C PRO A 33 -13.68 7.83 -8.23
N ARG A 34 -14.36 7.74 -7.09
CA ARG A 34 -14.53 8.85 -6.12
C ARG A 34 -13.62 8.73 -4.91
N LEU A 35 -13.01 7.57 -4.70
CA LEU A 35 -12.10 7.24 -3.61
C LEU A 35 -11.07 6.20 -4.09
N GLN A 36 -9.88 6.21 -3.51
CA GLN A 36 -8.91 5.12 -3.58
C GLN A 36 -8.76 4.52 -2.18
N VAL A 37 -8.97 3.22 -2.01
CA VAL A 37 -8.70 2.51 -0.75
C VAL A 37 -7.40 1.73 -0.90
N VAL A 38 -6.41 1.97 -0.05
CA VAL A 38 -5.11 1.29 -0.11
C VAL A 38 -4.88 0.49 1.16
N VAL A 39 -4.78 -0.84 1.02
CA VAL A 39 -4.54 -1.78 2.10
C VAL A 39 -3.06 -2.09 2.21
N ILE A 40 -2.50 -1.87 3.41
CA ILE A 40 -1.15 -2.27 3.80
C ILE A 40 -1.32 -3.49 4.75
N PRO A 41 -0.89 -4.69 4.34
CA PRO A 41 -1.12 -5.92 5.12
C PRO A 41 -0.32 -5.93 6.43
N GLY A 42 -0.64 -6.88 7.30
CA GLY A 42 0.24 -7.25 8.42
C GLY A 42 1.10 -8.46 8.06
N ASN A 43 1.78 -9.05 9.05
CA ASN A 43 2.42 -10.36 8.87
C ASN A 43 1.39 -11.40 8.38
N PRO A 44 1.76 -12.32 7.45
CA PRO A 44 3.10 -12.58 6.93
C PRO A 44 3.58 -11.63 5.81
N GLY A 45 2.83 -10.58 5.47
CA GLY A 45 3.26 -9.49 4.56
C GLY A 45 2.67 -9.54 3.16
N SER A 46 2.10 -10.68 2.73
CA SER A 46 1.35 -10.79 1.48
C SER A 46 -0.01 -10.07 1.56
N ALA A 47 -0.37 -9.39 0.48
CA ALA A 47 -1.67 -8.77 0.28
C ALA A 47 -2.77 -9.77 -0.15
N GLU A 48 -2.42 -11.02 -0.53
CA GLU A 48 -3.39 -12.01 -1.00
C GLU A 48 -4.48 -12.32 0.05
N TYR A 49 -4.10 -12.39 1.33
CA TYR A 49 -5.02 -12.60 2.45
C TYR A 49 -6.13 -11.53 2.55
N PHE A 50 -5.93 -10.36 1.92
CA PHE A 50 -6.90 -9.27 1.91
C PHE A 50 -7.88 -9.31 0.73
N LYS A 51 -7.75 -10.25 -0.22
CA LYS A 51 -8.69 -10.41 -1.35
C LYS A 51 -10.18 -10.42 -0.92
N PRO A 52 -10.62 -11.16 0.13
CA PRO A 52 -12.01 -11.15 0.58
C PRO A 52 -12.43 -9.81 1.22
N PHE A 53 -11.50 -9.14 1.89
CA PHE A 53 -11.72 -7.81 2.46
C PHE A 53 -11.89 -6.76 1.36
N MET A 54 -11.02 -6.77 0.33
CA MET A 54 -11.12 -5.87 -0.84
C MET A 54 -12.46 -5.99 -1.55
N LEU A 55 -12.92 -7.22 -1.80
CA LEU A 55 -14.25 -7.50 -2.38
C LEU A 55 -15.40 -6.96 -1.51
N SER A 56 -15.24 -6.97 -0.19
CA SER A 56 -16.25 -6.50 0.75
C SER A 56 -16.29 -4.97 0.81
N VAL A 57 -15.12 -4.32 0.85
CA VAL A 57 -14.98 -2.86 0.73
C VAL A 57 -15.55 -2.35 -0.60
N HIS A 58 -15.18 -2.95 -1.73
CA HIS A 58 -15.66 -2.53 -3.06
C HIS A 58 -17.19 -2.63 -3.18
N ARG A 59 -17.80 -3.69 -2.62
CA ARG A 59 -19.26 -3.85 -2.57
C ARG A 59 -19.94 -2.83 -1.66
N GLN A 60 -19.40 -2.58 -0.46
CA GLN A 60 -19.93 -1.57 0.47
C GLN A 60 -19.84 -0.15 -0.09
N LEU A 61 -18.79 0.15 -0.86
CA LEU A 61 -18.61 1.40 -1.59
C LEU A 61 -19.33 1.41 -2.96
N GLN A 62 -20.21 0.45 -3.22
CA GLN A 62 -21.08 0.36 -4.41
C GLN A 62 -20.33 0.45 -5.75
N GLY A 63 -19.06 0.03 -5.77
CA GLY A 63 -18.19 0.13 -6.95
C GLY A 63 -17.72 1.54 -7.31
N HIS A 64 -17.86 2.54 -6.44
CA HIS A 64 -17.39 3.91 -6.67
C HIS A 64 -15.92 4.15 -6.26
N ALA A 65 -15.16 3.12 -5.90
CA ALA A 65 -13.79 3.26 -5.41
C ALA A 65 -12.84 2.26 -6.06
N ASP A 66 -11.64 2.72 -6.38
CA ASP A 66 -10.52 1.80 -6.64
C ASP A 66 -10.08 1.21 -5.29
N VAL A 67 -9.87 -0.10 -5.23
CA VAL A 67 -9.40 -0.79 -4.01
C VAL A 67 -8.12 -1.53 -4.32
N LEU A 68 -7.03 -1.17 -3.66
CA LEU A 68 -5.67 -1.69 -3.86
C LEU A 68 -5.16 -2.36 -2.60
N ALA A 69 -4.34 -3.41 -2.73
CA ALA A 69 -3.59 -3.99 -1.62
C ALA A 69 -2.16 -4.30 -2.07
N VAL A 70 -1.17 -3.86 -1.28
CA VAL A 70 0.26 -3.89 -1.68
C VAL A 70 1.10 -4.76 -0.74
N THR A 71 1.65 -5.85 -1.28
CA THR A 71 2.51 -6.80 -0.56
C THR A 71 3.76 -6.10 -0.02
N HIS A 72 4.28 -6.57 1.11
CA HIS A 72 5.55 -6.09 1.67
C HIS A 72 6.71 -6.40 0.70
N ALA A 73 7.72 -5.52 0.60
CA ALA A 73 8.85 -5.73 -0.31
C ALA A 73 9.55 -7.05 0.05
N GLY A 74 9.67 -7.99 -0.89
CA GLY A 74 10.24 -9.31 -0.65
C GLY A 74 9.34 -10.33 0.08
N HIS A 75 8.04 -10.07 0.26
CA HIS A 75 7.09 -10.99 0.93
C HIS A 75 6.11 -11.71 -0.01
N ASP A 76 6.35 -11.66 -1.32
CA ASP A 76 5.74 -12.56 -2.30
C ASP A 76 6.85 -13.46 -2.89
N PRO A 77 6.60 -14.75 -3.20
CA PRO A 77 7.62 -15.66 -3.73
C PRO A 77 8.25 -15.23 -5.06
N GLU A 78 7.48 -14.63 -5.98
CA GLU A 78 8.00 -14.21 -7.30
C GLU A 78 8.88 -12.95 -7.21
N THR A 79 8.61 -12.10 -6.21
CA THR A 79 9.39 -10.90 -5.87
C THR A 79 10.30 -11.09 -4.66
N ASN A 80 10.70 -12.34 -4.36
CA ASN A 80 11.73 -12.61 -3.37
C ASN A 80 13.10 -12.16 -3.90
N HIS A 81 13.54 -10.96 -3.48
CA HIS A 81 14.81 -10.31 -3.86
C HIS A 81 16.03 -11.04 -3.27
N GLY A 82 16.29 -12.27 -3.70
CA GLY A 82 17.43 -13.09 -3.29
C GLY A 82 17.47 -13.44 -1.79
N GLY A 83 16.32 -13.42 -1.10
CA GLY A 83 16.26 -13.56 0.35
C GLY A 83 16.69 -12.32 1.14
N GLN A 84 16.77 -11.15 0.50
CA GLN A 84 17.08 -9.88 1.18
C GLN A 84 16.14 -9.64 2.37
N LEU A 85 16.70 -9.36 3.54
CA LEU A 85 15.94 -8.98 4.73
C LEU A 85 15.52 -7.50 4.67
N TRP A 86 14.26 -7.23 5.03
CA TRP A 86 13.66 -5.90 5.00
C TRP A 86 13.27 -5.43 6.39
N ASN A 87 14.01 -4.46 6.93
CA ASN A 87 13.67 -3.86 8.23
C ASN A 87 12.47 -2.89 8.11
N LEU A 88 11.85 -2.55 9.25
CA LEU A 88 10.66 -1.70 9.29
C LEU A 88 10.87 -0.32 8.65
N ARG A 89 12.07 0.27 8.72
CA ARG A 89 12.36 1.56 8.06
C ARG A 89 12.36 1.43 6.54
N GLN A 90 12.92 0.33 6.01
CA GLN A 90 12.90 0.02 4.57
C GLN A 90 11.46 -0.23 4.08
N GLN A 91 10.65 -1.02 4.82
CA GLN A 91 9.24 -1.22 4.45
C GLN A 91 8.43 0.09 4.50
N ILE A 92 8.66 0.97 5.48
CA ILE A 92 8.04 2.32 5.51
C ILE A 92 8.46 3.15 4.29
N ALA A 93 9.75 3.19 3.95
CA ALA A 93 10.23 3.91 2.76
C ALA A 93 9.60 3.37 1.47
N HIS A 94 9.50 2.04 1.35
CA HIS A 94 8.83 1.35 0.24
C HIS A 94 7.33 1.71 0.13
N LYS A 95 6.60 1.79 1.25
CA LYS A 95 5.18 2.21 1.23
C LYS A 95 5.01 3.71 0.92
N ILE A 96 5.94 4.57 1.33
CA ILE A 96 5.99 5.99 0.91
C ILE A 96 6.25 6.11 -0.60
N ALA A 97 7.17 5.30 -1.15
CA ALA A 97 7.43 5.23 -2.59
C ALA A 97 6.17 4.77 -3.36
N PHE A 98 5.56 3.66 -2.96
CA PHE A 98 4.33 3.14 -3.60
C PHE A 98 3.22 4.18 -3.67
N LEU A 99 2.96 4.88 -2.56
CA LEU A 99 1.94 5.92 -2.50
C LEU A 99 2.25 7.09 -3.44
N ARG A 100 3.52 7.50 -3.58
CA ARG A 100 3.93 8.62 -4.44
C ARG A 100 3.95 8.25 -5.93
N GLU A 101 4.38 7.04 -6.26
CA GLU A 101 4.60 6.58 -7.63
C GLU A 101 3.31 6.07 -8.29
N HIS A 102 2.39 5.49 -7.52
CA HIS A 102 1.22 4.78 -8.08
C HIS A 102 -0.15 5.33 -7.63
N VAL A 103 -0.25 6.00 -6.47
CA VAL A 103 -1.56 6.35 -5.85
C VAL A 103 -1.84 7.86 -5.83
N LEU A 104 -0.88 8.67 -5.40
CA LEU A 104 -1.00 10.12 -5.18
C LEU A 104 -0.70 10.93 -6.46
N LEU A 105 -0.98 10.35 -7.62
CA LEU A 105 -0.75 10.98 -8.93
C LEU A 105 -1.74 12.14 -9.17
N PRO A 106 -1.35 13.20 -9.91
CA PRO A 106 -2.22 14.34 -10.20
C PRO A 106 -3.56 13.93 -10.81
N GLY A 107 -4.65 14.52 -10.32
CA GLY A 107 -6.01 14.25 -10.80
C GLY A 107 -6.66 12.95 -10.29
N ARG A 108 -5.96 12.13 -9.48
CA ARG A 108 -6.58 10.97 -8.82
C ARG A 108 -7.42 11.37 -7.59
N PRO A 109 -8.47 10.61 -7.23
CA PRO A 109 -9.34 10.94 -6.11
C PRO A 109 -8.68 10.73 -4.73
N PRO A 110 -9.30 11.23 -3.64
CA PRO A 110 -8.80 11.09 -2.27
C PRO A 110 -8.46 9.64 -1.88
N VAL A 111 -7.55 9.49 -0.92
CA VAL A 111 -7.04 8.18 -0.48
C VAL A 111 -7.48 7.88 0.94
N LEU A 112 -8.15 6.74 1.13
CA LEU A 112 -8.33 6.08 2.42
C LEU A 112 -7.23 5.02 2.57
N LEU A 113 -6.37 5.17 3.58
CA LEU A 113 -5.40 4.13 3.94
C LEU A 113 -6.01 3.18 4.97
N VAL A 114 -5.75 1.88 4.80
CA VAL A 114 -6.10 0.81 5.75
C VAL A 114 -4.83 0.04 6.06
N GLY A 115 -4.49 -0.13 7.33
CA GLY A 115 -3.29 -0.86 7.76
C GLY A 115 -3.63 -1.90 8.83
N HIS A 116 -3.13 -3.12 8.67
CA HIS A 116 -3.35 -4.22 9.62
C HIS A 116 -2.07 -4.55 10.40
N SER A 117 -2.15 -4.72 11.73
CA SER A 117 -1.01 -5.08 12.59
C SER A 117 0.20 -4.14 12.33
N ILE A 118 1.38 -4.66 12.02
CA ILE A 118 2.57 -3.87 11.66
C ILE A 118 2.32 -2.92 10.46
N GLY A 119 1.43 -3.28 9.54
CA GLY A 119 0.97 -2.43 8.44
C GLY A 119 0.26 -1.15 8.90
N ALA A 120 -0.36 -1.15 10.09
CA ALA A 120 -0.92 0.07 10.69
C ALA A 120 0.19 1.05 11.11
N ALA A 121 1.29 0.55 11.68
CA ALA A 121 2.45 1.38 12.00
C ALA A 121 3.12 1.92 10.72
N MET A 122 3.23 1.08 9.67
CA MET A 122 3.73 1.51 8.36
C MET A 122 2.84 2.59 7.74
N MET A 123 1.52 2.40 7.78
CA MET A 123 0.52 3.35 7.29
C MET A 123 0.66 4.72 7.97
N ILE A 124 0.66 4.75 9.30
CA ILE A 124 0.69 6.01 10.07
C ILE A 124 1.97 6.80 9.77
N LYS A 125 3.14 6.13 9.76
CA LYS A 125 4.42 6.78 9.41
C LYS A 125 4.48 7.22 7.95
N SER A 126 3.91 6.45 7.02
CA SER A 126 3.85 6.83 5.60
C SER A 126 2.95 8.05 5.37
N ASN A 127 1.78 8.08 6.01
CA ASN A 127 0.85 9.21 5.92
C ASN A 127 1.49 10.52 6.39
N SER A 128 2.22 10.51 7.52
CA SER A 128 2.92 11.71 8.02
C SER A 128 3.87 12.34 6.99
N VAL A 129 4.53 11.51 6.17
CA VAL A 129 5.53 11.94 5.15
C VAL A 129 4.89 12.32 3.81
N CYS A 130 3.62 11.98 3.59
CA CYS A 130 2.85 12.38 2.41
C CYS A 130 1.98 13.62 2.70
N ALA A 131 1.26 13.66 3.82
CA ALA A 131 0.38 14.77 4.22
C ALA A 131 1.14 16.11 4.39
N GLY A 132 2.41 16.06 4.80
CA GLY A 132 3.30 17.23 4.88
C GLY A 132 3.57 17.96 3.55
N ARG A 133 3.10 17.42 2.42
CA ARG A 133 3.10 18.11 1.10
C ARG A 133 1.73 18.60 0.64
N SER A 134 0.65 18.22 1.32
CA SER A 134 -0.72 18.69 1.01
C SER A 134 -1.04 20.02 1.70
N ALA A 135 -0.38 20.34 2.82
CA ALA A 135 -0.57 21.60 3.54
C ALA A 135 -0.25 22.87 2.71
N ASP A 136 0.57 22.72 1.67
CA ASP A 136 0.94 23.78 0.70
C ASP A 136 -0.12 23.99 -0.40
N ARG A 137 -1.23 23.23 -0.39
CA ARG A 137 -2.28 23.27 -1.44
C ARG A 137 -3.70 23.26 -0.87
N GLY A 138 -4.05 24.36 -0.21
CA GLY A 138 -5.43 24.68 0.17
C GLY A 138 -5.89 24.04 1.48
N ALA A 139 -6.28 24.87 2.44
CA ALA A 139 -6.70 24.42 3.75
C ALA A 139 -8.12 23.81 3.75
N VAL A 140 -8.22 22.51 3.42
CA VAL A 140 -9.42 21.72 3.75
C VAL A 140 -9.31 21.30 5.22
N ARG A 141 -10.16 21.91 6.06
CA ARG A 141 -10.12 21.75 7.52
C ARG A 141 -10.50 20.33 7.94
N SER A 142 -9.52 19.55 8.38
CA SER A 142 -9.76 18.22 8.96
C SER A 142 -10.67 18.34 10.19
N THR A 143 -11.89 17.83 10.07
CA THR A 143 -12.76 17.57 11.21
C THR A 143 -12.19 16.37 11.97
N ARG A 144 -11.57 16.62 13.13
CA ARG A 144 -11.29 15.56 14.10
C ARG A 144 -12.59 14.81 14.38
N ALA A 145 -12.63 13.51 14.08
CA ALA A 145 -13.63 12.64 14.69
C ALA A 145 -13.47 12.75 16.21
N ALA A 146 -14.58 12.91 16.93
CA ALA A 146 -14.55 12.93 18.39
C ALA A 146 -14.01 11.59 18.92
N ALA A 147 -13.13 11.63 19.91
CA ALA A 147 -12.65 10.42 20.56
C ALA A 147 -13.81 9.75 21.30
N VAL A 148 -14.03 8.46 21.01
CA VAL A 148 -14.93 7.62 21.82
C VAL A 148 -14.17 7.24 23.10
N SER A 149 -14.65 7.69 24.25
CA SER A 149 -14.01 7.46 25.54
C SER A 149 -14.07 5.98 25.95
N PRO A 150 -12.95 5.36 26.37
CA PRO A 150 -12.97 4.04 27.00
C PRO A 150 -13.44 4.15 28.46
N SER A 151 -14.49 3.42 28.84
CA SER A 151 -15.05 3.43 30.19
C SER A 151 -14.43 2.35 31.10
N ALA A 152 -13.40 2.76 31.85
CA ALA A 152 -12.98 2.27 33.18
C ALA A 152 -13.03 0.76 33.54
N ALA A 153 -11.85 0.13 33.52
CA ALA A 153 -11.24 -0.63 34.63
C ALA A 153 -9.72 -0.73 34.30
N ALA A 154 -8.73 -0.21 35.02
CA ALA A 154 -8.41 -0.21 36.47
C ALA A 154 -8.06 -1.61 37.00
N GLU A 155 -6.89 -1.94 37.58
CA GLU A 155 -5.61 -1.24 37.89
C GLU A 155 -4.50 -2.34 38.04
N ALA A 156 -3.18 -2.13 38.22
CA ALA A 156 -2.30 -0.97 38.49
C ALA A 156 -0.97 -1.07 37.68
N GLU A 157 0.05 -0.19 37.74
CA GLU A 157 1.18 0.00 38.70
C GLU A 157 1.95 -1.27 39.14
N ALA A 158 3.29 -1.32 39.21
CA ALA A 158 4.39 -0.33 39.03
C ALA A 158 5.69 -1.10 38.62
N ALA A 159 6.89 -0.58 38.34
CA ALA A 159 7.50 0.67 37.88
C ALA A 159 9.02 0.62 38.24
N GLU A 160 9.94 0.60 37.27
CA GLU A 160 11.38 0.99 37.34
C GLU A 160 11.90 1.18 35.89
N GLY A 161 12.96 1.94 35.56
CA GLY A 161 13.81 2.83 36.36
C GLY A 161 15.07 3.30 35.59
N GLY A 162 15.12 4.57 35.14
CA GLY A 162 16.29 5.20 34.46
C GLY A 162 16.49 4.84 32.97
N GLY A 163 17.30 5.57 32.18
CA GLY A 163 17.98 6.85 32.43
C GLY A 163 18.93 7.27 31.28
N GLY A 164 18.95 8.56 30.89
CA GLY A 164 19.82 9.13 29.82
C GLY A 164 19.39 8.78 28.37
N GLY A 165 19.85 9.46 27.32
CA GLY A 165 20.67 10.67 27.20
C GLY A 165 21.26 10.81 25.77
N GLY A 166 21.60 12.03 25.33
CA GLY A 166 22.41 12.26 24.11
C GLY A 166 21.73 12.99 22.93
N GLU A 167 22.50 13.84 22.25
CA GLU A 167 22.09 14.69 21.11
C GLU A 167 22.44 14.05 19.74
N GLY A 168 22.09 14.73 18.63
CA GLY A 168 22.65 14.40 17.30
C GLY A 168 21.86 14.97 16.12
N ALA A 169 22.43 15.96 15.42
CA ALA A 169 21.83 16.55 14.21
C ALA A 169 22.55 16.12 12.92
N GLY A 170 21.86 16.16 11.77
CA GLY A 170 22.46 15.92 10.45
C GLY A 170 21.54 16.32 9.28
N ARG A 171 22.07 17.09 8.33
CA ARG A 171 21.37 17.59 7.12
C ARG A 171 22.20 17.33 5.86
N ALA A 172 21.61 16.67 4.86
CA ALA A 172 21.92 16.71 3.42
C ALA A 172 20.87 15.84 2.69
N GLY A 173 20.65 15.89 1.38
CA GLY A 173 21.15 16.78 0.32
C GLY A 173 20.44 16.39 -0.99
N ALA A 174 20.07 17.35 -1.85
CA ALA A 174 19.16 17.12 -2.99
C ALA A 174 19.85 16.56 -4.25
N GLY A 175 19.07 15.89 -5.12
CA GLY A 175 19.51 15.49 -6.46
C GLY A 175 18.44 14.69 -7.22
N GLY A 176 17.91 15.26 -8.31
CA GLY A 176 17.16 14.54 -9.35
C GLY A 176 18.06 14.23 -10.56
N PRO A 177 17.57 13.49 -11.57
CA PRO A 177 16.71 14.16 -12.55
C PRO A 177 15.48 13.34 -13.01
N THR A 178 14.62 13.98 -13.81
CA THR A 178 13.35 13.43 -14.32
C THR A 178 13.50 12.75 -15.68
N GLY A 179 13.07 11.49 -15.80
CA GLY A 179 12.84 10.80 -17.07
C GLY A 179 11.39 10.32 -17.19
N GLY A 180 10.67 10.78 -18.21
CA GLY A 180 9.28 10.35 -18.46
C GLY A 180 9.22 8.99 -19.15
N TRP A 181 8.54 8.01 -18.55
CA TRP A 181 8.45 6.65 -19.10
C TRP A 181 7.13 6.39 -19.85
N ARG A 182 7.21 5.65 -20.95
CA ARG A 182 6.06 5.07 -21.67
C ARG A 182 6.20 3.54 -21.64
N PRO A 183 5.14 2.78 -21.35
CA PRO A 183 5.19 1.32 -21.46
C PRO A 183 5.47 0.89 -22.90
N GLN A 184 6.53 0.12 -23.12
CA GLN A 184 6.67 -0.70 -24.32
C GLN A 184 5.97 -2.05 -24.07
N GLN A 185 5.25 -2.57 -25.06
CA GLN A 185 4.69 -3.92 -25.00
C GLN A 185 5.81 -4.94 -25.18
N VAL A 186 6.04 -5.78 -24.16
CA VAL A 186 6.83 -7.00 -24.32
C VAL A 186 5.86 -8.14 -24.62
N SER A 187 5.91 -8.65 -25.86
CA SER A 187 5.09 -9.79 -26.28
C SER A 187 5.60 -11.07 -25.63
N VAL A 188 4.80 -11.67 -24.74
CA VAL A 188 5.10 -13.00 -24.19
C VAL A 188 4.85 -14.04 -25.27
N GLY A 189 5.92 -14.75 -25.68
CA GLY A 189 5.83 -15.82 -26.67
C GLY A 189 5.01 -17.00 -26.17
N THR A 190 4.13 -17.52 -27.02
CA THR A 190 3.34 -18.73 -26.75
C THR A 190 4.24 -19.96 -26.65
N ARG A 191 4.23 -20.66 -25.50
CA ARG A 191 4.82 -22.00 -25.41
C ARG A 191 4.00 -22.98 -26.26
N GLY A 192 4.69 -23.76 -27.10
CA GLY A 192 4.07 -24.82 -27.89
C GLY A 192 3.59 -25.99 -27.01
N GLN A 193 2.68 -26.80 -27.55
CA GLN A 193 2.25 -28.04 -26.89
C GLN A 193 3.30 -29.15 -27.04
N PRO A 194 3.41 -30.07 -26.06
CA PRO A 194 4.21 -31.28 -26.23
C PRO A 194 3.56 -32.20 -27.27
N GLY A 195 4.34 -32.62 -28.26
CA GLY A 195 3.88 -33.55 -29.30
C GLY A 195 3.78 -34.99 -28.78
N SER A 196 2.81 -35.75 -29.29
CA SER A 196 2.77 -37.20 -29.17
C SER A 196 3.84 -37.87 -30.03
N VAL A 197 4.32 -39.02 -29.57
CA VAL A 197 5.26 -39.91 -30.28
C VAL A 197 4.85 -41.36 -29.97
N PRO A 198 5.20 -42.30 -30.87
CA PRO A 198 4.26 -43.06 -31.72
C PRO A 198 3.48 -44.15 -30.99
#